data_AF-A0A2E3NHA9-F1
#
_entry.id   AF-A0A2E3NHA9-F1
#
_cell.length_a   1.000
_cell.length_b   1.000
_cell.length_c   1.000
_cell.angle_alpha   90.00
_cell.angle_beta   90.00
_cell.angle_gamma   90.00
#
_symmetry.space_group_name_H-M   'P 1'
#
loop_
_entity.id
_entity.type
_entity.pdbx_description
1 polymer ?
#
loop_
_entity_poly.entity_id
_entity_poly.type
_entity_poly.pdbx_seq_one_letter_code
_entity_poly.pdbx_strand_id
1 'polypeptide(L)' 'MVTDEEIEKALNEWTAEGWTFDTMQFAMRDSSRRPSMAFVAFTREEDDA' A
#
# COMPACT_ATOMS: atom_id res chain seq x y z
N MET A 1 -5.54 -10.24 8.57
CA MET A 1 -4.16 -10.66 8.26
C MET A 1 -3.91 -10.06 6.92
N VAL A 2 -2.86 -9.26 6.75
CA VAL A 2 -2.58 -8.70 5.43
C VAL A 2 -2.12 -9.84 4.54
N THR A 3 -2.79 -10.05 3.40
CA THR A 3 -2.36 -11.00 2.38
C THR A 3 -1.69 -10.29 1.21
N ASP A 4 -0.92 -11.04 0.45
CA ASP A 4 -0.38 -10.63 -0.85
C ASP A 4 -1.49 -10.23 -1.83
N GLU A 5 -2.58 -10.99 -1.88
CA GLU A 5 -3.75 -10.66 -2.73
C GLU A 5 -4.38 -9.30 -2.39
N GLU A 6 -4.49 -8.96 -1.09
CA GLU A 6 -5.03 -7.66 -0.66
C GLU A 6 -4.08 -6.50 -1.03
N ILE A 7 -2.76 -6.72 -0.90
CA ILE A 7 -1.75 -5.73 -1.30
C ILE A 7 -1.76 -5.54 -2.81
N GLU A 8 -1.77 -6.63 -3.58
CA GLU A 8 -1.79 -6.59 -5.05
C GLU A 8 -3.03 -5.84 -5.56
N LYS A 9 -4.20 -6.12 -4.97
CA LYS A 9 -5.42 -5.40 -5.32
C LYS A 9 -5.31 -3.90 -5.06
N ALA A 10 -4.81 -3.50 -3.90
CA ALA A 10 -4.63 -2.09 -3.56
C ALA A 10 -3.63 -1.39 -4.51
N LEU A 11 -2.51 -2.04 -4.83
CA LEU A 11 -1.53 -1.50 -5.76
C LEU A 11 -2.13 -1.31 -7.16
N ASN A 12 -2.82 -2.32 -7.68
CA ASN A 12 -3.43 -2.27 -9.01
C ASN A 12 -4.52 -1.19 -9.11
N GLU A 13 -5.34 -1.04 -8.06
CA GLU A 13 -6.43 -0.04 -8.02
C GLU A 13 -5.86 1.39 -8.10
N TRP A 14 -4.93 1.74 -7.21
CA TRP A 14 -4.37 3.09 -7.17
C TRP A 14 -3.45 3.40 -8.34
N THR A 15 -2.68 2.42 -8.83
CA THR A 15 -1.87 2.63 -10.05
C THR A 15 -2.72 2.82 -11.29
N ALA A 16 -3.87 2.15 -11.41
CA ALA A 16 -4.83 2.38 -12.49
C ALA A 16 -5.46 3.78 -12.45
N GLU A 17 -5.56 4.38 -11.26
CA GLU A 17 -5.98 5.78 -11.07
C GLU A 17 -4.87 6.82 -11.35
N GLY A 18 -3.69 6.36 -11.80
CA GLY A 18 -2.56 7.22 -12.14
C GLY A 18 -1.70 7.62 -10.93
N TRP A 19 -1.88 6.96 -9.78
CA TRP A 19 -0.98 7.14 -8.65
C TRP A 19 0.29 6.31 -8.81
N THR A 20 1.42 6.88 -8.41
CA THR A 20 2.71 6.17 -8.35
C THR A 20 2.91 5.62 -6.95
N PHE A 21 3.19 4.32 -6.85
CA PHE A 21 3.55 3.70 -5.57
C PHE A 21 4.89 4.26 -5.07
N ASP A 22 4.94 4.64 -3.79
CA ASP A 22 6.15 5.19 -3.15
C ASP A 22 6.74 4.23 -2.12
N THR A 23 5.99 3.91 -1.05
CA THR A 23 6.49 3.06 0.03
C THR A 23 5.41 2.21 0.68
N MET A 24 5.82 1.09 1.29
CA MET A 24 4.94 0.23 2.08
C MET A 24 5.59 -0.14 3.41
N GLN A 25 4.83 -0.01 4.49
CA GLN A 25 5.28 -0.31 5.85
C GLN A 25 4.33 -1.29 6.55
N PHE A 26 4.87 -2.38 7.06
CA PHE A 26 4.09 -3.35 7.82
C PHE A 26 4.04 -2.97 9.30
N ALA A 27 2.83 -2.87 9.86
CA ALA A 27 2.63 -2.76 11.30
C ALA A 27 2.64 -4.17 11.91
N MET A 28 3.75 -4.50 12.60
CA MET A 28 3.88 -5.74 13.35
C MET A 28 3.17 -5.61 14.70
N ARG A 29 2.42 -6.64 15.10
CA ARG A 29 1.83 -6.74 16.44
C ARG A 29 2.78 -7.58 17.30
N ASP A 30 3.20 -7.06 18.46
CA ASP A 30 4.27 -7.57 19.34
C ASP A 30 4.23 -9.05 19.76
N SER A 31 3.24 -9.83 19.34
CA SER A 31 3.13 -11.26 19.70
C SER A 31 2.82 -12.18 18.52
N SER A 32 2.76 -11.66 17.29
CA SER A 32 2.41 -12.44 16.10
C SER A 32 3.44 -12.23 14.99
N ARG A 33 4.10 -13.31 14.55
CA ARG A 33 5.04 -13.35 13.40
C ARG A 33 4.36 -13.03 12.06
N ARG A 34 3.10 -12.56 12.07
CA ARG A 34 2.33 -12.21 10.88
C ARG A 34 1.87 -10.75 10.99
N PRO A 35 2.24 -9.89 10.02
CA PRO A 35 1.80 -8.49 10.02
C PRO A 35 0.27 -8.43 9.95
N SER A 36 -0.31 -7.68 10.87
CA SER A 36 -1.77 -7.50 10.93
C SER A 36 -2.24 -6.30 10.11
N MET A 37 -1.33 -5.42 9.71
CA MET A 37 -1.62 -4.20 8.98
C MET A 37 -0.42 -3.80 8.10
N ALA A 38 -0.71 -3.15 6.98
CA ALA A 38 0.26 -2.53 6.09
C ALA A 38 -0.24 -1.12 5.73
N PHE A 39 0.66 -0.16 5.75
CA PHE A 39 0.45 1.18 5.22
C PHE A 39 1.10 1.25 3.85
N VAL A 40 0.38 1.74 2.85
CA VAL A 40 0.86 1.89 1.47
C VAL A 40 0.73 3.37 1.12
N ALA A 41 1.83 3.99 0.75
CA ALA A 41 1.89 5.40 0.36
C ALA A 41 1.97 5.51 -1.16
N PHE A 42 1.23 6.47 -1.69
CA PHE A 42 1.19 6.80 -3.10
C PHE A 42 1.43 8.29 -3.29
N THR A 43 2.10 8.64 -4.37
CA THR A 43 2.35 10.01 -4.79
C THR A 43 1.80 10.21 -6.19
N ARG A 44 1.29 11.40 -6.47
CA ARG A 44 0.89 11.81 -7.81
C ARG A 44 1.33 13.25 -8.00
N GLU A 45 1.99 13.51 -9.12
CA GLU A 45 2.23 14.87 -9.56
C GLU A 45 0.86 15.44 -9.98
N GLU A 46 0.36 16.42 -9.25
CA GLU A 46 -0.74 17.22 -9.77
C GLU A 46 -0.12 18.16 -10.80
N ASP A 47 -0.52 18.01 -12.06
CA ASP A 47 -0.18 18.98 -13.09
C ASP A 47 -0.71 20.34 -12.62
N ASP A 48 0.18 21.20 -12.14
CA ASP A 48 -0.11 22.62 -11.85
C ASP A 48 -0.50 23.28 -13.18
N ALA A 49 -1.80 23.38 -13.43
CA ALA A 49 -2.41 24.04 -14.59
C ALA A 49 -2.54 25.56 -14.40
#